data_AF-A0A7K2Q342-F1
#
_entry.id   AF-A0A7K2Q342-F1
#
_cell.length_a   1.000
_cell.length_b   1.000
_cell.length_c   1.000
_cell.angle_alpha   90.00
_cell.angle_beta   90.00
_cell.angle_gamma   90.00
#
_symmetry.space_group_name_H-M   'P 1'
#
loop_
_entity.id
_entity.type
_entity.pdbx_description
1 polymer ?
#
loop_
_entity_poly.entity_id
_entity_poly.type
_entity_poly.pdbx_seq_one_letter_code
_entity_poly.pdbx_strand_id
1 'polypeptide(L)'
;TAANLHAAPGDTVTVQLPGTPPAPLTVGGVVDLPQADSLFQKVGAPPQSQPSAPPDNVVLLPRDLFTRLTAPVAAADPAAVTAQIHIARDAPLPADPAAAYTAVTAAARNLEVRTSGGVVVGDNLGAALDAARKDALYAQVLFLFLGVPGAVLAALLTAAVAGAGADRRRQEQALLRTRGLPPRRVAALASAEAAVVGITGGLLGIAIAAVAGR
;
A
#
# COMPACT_ATOMS: atom_id res chain seq x y z
N THR A 1 -11.24 15.04 17.31
CA THR A 1 -12.38 14.70 18.19
C THR A 1 -12.89 15.96 18.84
N ALA A 2 -14.21 16.17 18.96
CA ALA A 2 -14.79 17.31 19.70
C ALA A 2 -14.51 17.29 21.22
N ALA A 3 -13.64 16.39 21.68
CA ALA A 3 -13.28 16.17 23.07
C ALA A 3 -12.64 17.42 23.71
N ASN A 4 -11.90 18.22 22.95
CA ASN A 4 -11.27 19.43 23.49
C ASN A 4 -12.30 20.47 23.95
N LEU A 5 -13.41 20.60 23.20
CA LEU A 5 -14.47 21.56 23.52
C LEU A 5 -15.55 20.99 24.43
N HIS A 6 -15.55 19.68 24.69
CA HIS A 6 -16.61 18.97 25.44
C HIS A 6 -18.02 19.29 24.94
N ALA A 7 -18.17 19.64 23.66
CA ALA A 7 -19.43 20.08 23.09
C ALA A 7 -20.30 18.87 22.71
N ALA A 8 -21.57 18.92 23.10
CA ALA A 8 -22.60 17.95 22.76
C ALA A 8 -23.63 18.55 21.78
N PRO A 9 -24.38 17.71 21.04
CA PRO A 9 -25.51 18.19 20.26
C PRO A 9 -26.49 18.99 21.14
N GLY A 10 -26.86 20.19 20.69
CA GLY A 10 -27.69 21.15 21.43
C GLY A 10 -26.90 22.25 22.14
N ASP A 11 -25.59 22.09 22.35
CA ASP A 11 -24.75 23.12 22.94
C ASP A 11 -24.58 24.31 21.99
N THR A 12 -24.22 25.47 22.55
CA THR A 12 -23.83 26.65 21.78
C THR A 12 -22.34 26.88 21.88
N VAL A 13 -21.67 26.93 20.73
CA VAL A 13 -20.27 27.31 20.60
C VAL A 13 -20.17 28.68 19.93
N THR A 14 -19.18 29.47 20.34
CA THR A 14 -18.97 30.81 19.76
C THR A 14 -17.76 30.79 18.83
N VAL A 15 -17.94 31.22 17.59
CA VAL A 15 -16.87 31.37 16.61
C VAL A 15 -16.56 32.85 16.43
N GLN A 16 -15.29 33.21 16.62
CA GLN A 16 -14.81 34.58 16.39
C GLN A 16 -13.86 34.56 15.19
N LEU A 17 -14.27 35.17 14.08
CA LEU A 17 -13.40 35.34 12.92
C LEU A 17 -12.64 36.67 13.02
N PRO A 18 -11.45 36.78 12.40
CA PRO A 18 -10.66 38.01 12.43
C PRO A 18 -11.45 39.23 11.99
N GLY A 19 -11.46 40.29 12.80
CA GLY A 19 -12.15 41.55 12.49
C GLY A 19 -13.69 41.48 12.53
N THR A 20 -14.28 40.41 13.06
CA THR A 20 -15.74 40.25 13.16
C THR A 20 -16.21 40.06 14.61
N PRO A 21 -17.45 40.43 14.95
CA PRO A 21 -18.02 40.11 16.25
C PRO A 21 -18.18 38.59 16.42
N PRO A 22 -18.12 38.07 17.66
CA PRO A 22 -18.33 36.64 17.91
C PRO A 22 -19.72 36.19 17.46
N ALA A 23 -19.79 35.06 16.75
CA ALA A 23 -21.01 34.47 16.23
C ALA A 23 -21.37 33.19 17.00
N PRO A 24 -22.54 33.12 17.68
CA PRO A 24 -22.99 31.90 18.34
C PRO A 24 -23.53 30.89 17.31
N LEU A 25 -23.16 29.63 17.49
CA LEU A 25 -23.56 28.50 16.64
C LEU A 25 -24.05 27.35 17.51
N THR A 26 -25.20 26.78 17.17
CA THR A 26 -25.71 25.58 17.83
C THR A 26 -25.08 24.33 17.22
N VAL A 27 -24.62 23.42 18.07
CA VAL A 27 -24.03 22.15 17.67
C VAL A 27 -25.16 21.19 17.25
N GLY A 28 -25.28 20.92 15.95
CA GLY A 28 -26.28 19.98 15.42
C GLY A 28 -25.86 18.51 15.56
N GLY A 29 -24.56 18.24 15.71
CA GLY A 29 -24.01 16.90 15.79
C GLY A 29 -22.49 16.93 15.96
N VAL A 30 -21.93 15.80 16.39
CA VAL A 30 -20.49 15.56 16.44
C VAL A 30 -20.17 14.46 15.45
N VAL A 31 -19.26 14.73 14.53
CA VAL A 31 -18.82 13.75 13.52
C VAL A 31 -17.34 13.44 13.70
N ASP A 32 -16.99 12.20 13.39
CA ASP A 32 -15.59 11.83 13.23
C ASP A 32 -15.17 12.10 11.78
N LEU A 33 -13.95 12.60 11.61
CA LEU A 33 -13.35 12.91 10.32
C LEU A 33 -12.14 11.99 10.12
N PRO A 34 -12.34 10.76 9.61
CA PRO A 34 -11.22 9.91 9.27
C PRO A 34 -10.38 10.61 8.19
N GLN A 35 -9.05 10.53 8.30
CA GLN A 35 -8.11 11.20 7.38
C GLN A 35 -8.17 12.74 7.43
N ALA A 36 -8.38 13.33 8.62
CA ALA A 36 -8.40 14.79 8.79
C ALA A 36 -7.17 15.49 8.18
N ASP A 37 -5.98 14.89 8.28
CA ASP A 37 -4.74 15.45 7.71
C ASP A 37 -4.87 15.74 6.20
N SER A 38 -5.54 14.84 5.46
CA SER A 38 -5.80 14.99 4.03
C SER A 38 -6.80 16.11 3.70
N LEU A 39 -7.66 16.50 4.66
CA LEU A 39 -8.65 17.57 4.51
C LEU A 39 -8.06 18.96 4.81
N PHE A 40 -7.05 19.03 5.67
CA PHE A 40 -6.48 20.31 6.12
C PHE A 40 -5.08 20.60 5.57
N GLN A 41 -4.56 19.73 4.70
CA GLN A 41 -3.30 20.00 4.02
C GLN A 41 -3.41 21.20 3.07
N LYS A 42 -2.34 22.00 3.04
CA LYS A 42 -2.12 23.05 2.05
C LYS A 42 -1.51 22.43 0.80
N VAL A 43 -2.38 22.18 -0.16
CA VAL A 43 -2.00 21.63 -1.46
C VAL A 43 -1.00 22.54 -2.17
N GLY A 44 0.10 21.96 -2.66
CA GLY A 44 1.17 22.68 -3.37
C GLY A 44 2.21 23.38 -2.47
N ALA A 45 2.06 23.32 -1.15
CA ALA A 45 3.03 23.91 -0.25
C ALA A 45 4.29 23.03 -0.14
N PRO A 46 5.50 23.61 0.02
CA PRO A 46 6.71 22.83 0.25
C PRO A 46 6.57 21.90 1.47
N PRO A 47 7.30 20.76 1.51
CA PRO A 47 7.38 19.95 2.72
C PRO A 47 7.74 20.84 3.93
N GLN A 48 7.14 20.57 5.09
CA GLN A 48 7.38 21.27 6.36
C GLN A 48 6.94 22.75 6.40
N SER A 49 6.24 23.24 5.37
CA SER A 49 5.73 24.62 5.34
C SER A 49 4.41 24.84 6.10
N GLN A 50 3.86 23.77 6.70
CA GLN A 50 2.67 23.80 7.52
C GLN A 50 2.84 22.89 8.74
N PRO A 51 2.10 23.13 9.84
CA PRO A 51 2.02 22.19 10.95
C PRO A 51 1.63 20.80 10.46
N SER A 52 2.28 19.77 11.01
CA SER A 52 1.98 18.38 10.66
C SER A 52 0.65 17.90 11.24
N ALA A 53 0.14 18.57 12.27
CA ALA A 53 -1.11 18.23 12.92
C ALA A 53 -2.28 19.01 12.29
N PRO A 54 -3.44 18.37 12.10
CA PRO A 54 -4.64 19.05 11.66
C PRO A 54 -5.14 19.98 12.79
N PRO A 55 -6.05 20.92 12.49
CA PRO A 55 -6.63 21.78 13.52
C PRO A 55 -7.28 20.99 14.66
N ASP A 56 -7.08 21.46 15.90
CA ASP A 56 -7.63 20.82 17.10
C ASP A 56 -9.17 20.78 17.10
N ASN A 57 -9.79 21.82 16.54
CA ASN A 57 -11.24 21.97 16.47
C ASN A 57 -11.67 22.39 15.06
N VAL A 58 -12.66 21.67 14.53
CA VAL A 58 -13.22 21.91 13.20
C VAL A 58 -14.73 22.06 13.36
N VAL A 59 -15.28 23.12 12.78
CA VAL A 59 -16.73 23.32 12.71
C VAL A 59 -17.17 23.11 11.26
N LEU A 60 -18.07 22.16 11.05
CA LEU A 60 -18.70 21.92 9.75
C LEU A 60 -19.99 22.71 9.67
N LEU A 61 -20.13 23.50 8.60
CA LEU A 61 -21.28 24.40 8.41
C LEU A 61 -21.95 24.12 7.07
N PRO A 62 -23.28 24.28 6.99
CA PRO A 62 -23.96 24.40 5.70
C PRO A 62 -23.32 25.52 4.87
N ARG A 63 -23.18 25.29 3.56
CA ARG A 63 -22.46 26.20 2.65
C ARG A 63 -22.94 27.65 2.77
N ASP A 64 -24.25 27.87 2.80
CA ASP A 64 -24.82 29.21 2.88
C ASP A 64 -24.47 29.92 4.19
N LEU A 65 -24.43 29.16 5.31
CA LEU A 65 -24.05 29.70 6.61
C LEU A 65 -22.56 30.03 6.65
N PHE A 66 -21.71 29.14 6.12
CA PHE A 66 -20.28 29.40 5.98
C PHE A 66 -20.04 30.69 5.16
N THR A 67 -20.63 30.79 3.97
CA THR A 67 -20.46 31.96 3.09
C THR A 67 -20.92 33.25 3.76
N ARG A 68 -22.06 33.25 4.47
CA ARG A 68 -22.51 34.45 5.20
C ARG A 68 -21.58 34.85 6.34
N LEU A 69 -21.10 33.87 7.12
CA LEU A 69 -20.19 34.14 8.25
C LEU A 69 -18.83 34.64 7.79
N THR A 70 -18.29 34.10 6.70
CA THR A 70 -16.96 34.49 6.21
C THR A 70 -16.96 35.66 5.24
N ALA A 71 -18.11 36.13 4.76
CA ALA A 71 -18.21 37.23 3.80
C ALA A 71 -17.47 38.51 4.23
N PRO A 72 -17.55 38.99 5.50
CA PRO A 72 -16.81 40.17 5.92
C PRO A 72 -15.28 39.95 5.91
N VAL A 73 -14.85 38.75 6.28
CA VAL A 73 -13.42 38.37 6.29
C VAL A 73 -12.89 38.30 4.86
N ALA A 74 -13.62 37.65 3.95
CA ALA A 74 -13.26 37.56 2.54
C ALA A 74 -13.24 38.92 1.84
N ALA A 75 -14.09 39.87 2.26
CA ALA A 75 -14.09 41.22 1.74
C ALA A 75 -12.85 42.02 2.17
N ALA A 76 -12.31 41.75 3.37
CA ALA A 76 -11.08 42.38 3.87
C ALA A 76 -9.81 41.70 3.32
N ASP A 77 -9.80 40.37 3.29
CA ASP A 77 -8.73 39.55 2.72
C ASP A 77 -9.32 38.33 1.99
N PRO A 78 -9.39 38.38 0.64
CA PRO A 78 -9.89 37.26 -0.14
C PRO A 78 -9.09 35.96 0.05
N ALA A 79 -7.81 36.05 0.43
CA ALA A 79 -6.95 34.89 0.62
C ALA A 79 -7.21 34.16 1.96
N ALA A 80 -7.88 34.82 2.90
CA ALA A 80 -8.24 34.23 4.20
C ALA A 80 -9.30 33.12 4.08
N VAL A 81 -10.03 33.06 2.96
CA VAL A 81 -11.02 32.02 2.67
C VAL A 81 -10.56 31.23 1.46
N THR A 82 -10.28 29.95 1.66
CA THR A 82 -9.84 29.04 0.60
C THR A 82 -10.94 28.08 0.18
N ALA A 83 -10.92 27.68 -1.08
CA ALA A 83 -11.82 26.67 -1.61
C ALA A 83 -10.99 25.43 -1.98
N GLN A 84 -11.34 24.28 -1.39
CA GLN A 84 -10.79 22.99 -1.74
C GLN A 84 -11.90 22.08 -2.26
N ILE A 85 -11.59 21.27 -3.28
CA ILE A 85 -12.52 20.31 -3.86
C ILE A 85 -11.96 18.93 -3.61
N HIS A 86 -12.66 18.15 -2.78
CA HIS A 86 -12.33 16.76 -2.50
C HIS A 86 -13.18 15.85 -3.38
N ILE A 87 -12.52 14.96 -4.13
CA ILE A 87 -13.17 14.05 -5.07
C ILE A 87 -12.75 12.63 -4.73
N ALA A 88 -13.72 11.78 -4.42
CA ALA A 88 -13.51 10.34 -4.35
C ALA A 88 -13.35 9.78 -5.77
N ARG A 89 -12.35 8.91 -5.97
CA ARG A 89 -12.07 8.29 -7.26
C ARG A 89 -12.19 6.78 -7.15
N ASP A 90 -13.15 6.23 -7.88
CA ASP A 90 -13.39 4.78 -7.95
C ASP A 90 -12.95 4.18 -9.29
N ALA A 91 -11.89 4.74 -9.89
CA ALA A 91 -11.36 4.22 -11.14
C ALA A 91 -10.58 2.90 -10.88
N PRO A 92 -10.74 1.87 -11.74
CA PRO A 92 -9.96 0.65 -11.60
C PRO A 92 -8.46 0.97 -11.75
N LEU A 93 -7.66 0.44 -10.84
CA LEU A 93 -6.21 0.57 -10.83
C LEU A 93 -5.54 -0.79 -11.11
N PRO A 94 -4.31 -0.78 -11.65
CA PRO A 94 -3.48 -1.98 -11.70
C PRO A 94 -3.34 -2.64 -10.32
N ALA A 95 -3.25 -3.96 -10.29
CA ALA A 95 -3.08 -4.70 -9.04
C ALA A 95 -1.67 -4.52 -8.42
N ASP A 96 -0.65 -4.22 -9.24
CA ASP A 96 0.68 -3.89 -8.77
C ASP A 96 0.71 -2.47 -8.16
N PRO A 97 1.06 -2.31 -6.87
CA PRO A 97 1.12 -1.01 -6.21
C PRO A 97 2.04 0.00 -6.90
N ALA A 98 3.15 -0.45 -7.51
CA ALA A 98 4.07 0.44 -8.21
C ALA A 98 3.47 0.98 -9.51
N ALA A 99 2.82 0.13 -10.30
CA ALA A 99 2.06 0.53 -11.47
C ALA A 99 0.87 1.44 -11.12
N ALA A 100 0.12 1.11 -10.06
CA ALA A 100 -0.99 1.93 -9.57
C ALA A 100 -0.53 3.33 -9.14
N TYR A 101 0.55 3.41 -8.35
CA TYR A 101 1.17 4.67 -7.95
C TYR A 101 1.53 5.54 -9.17
N THR A 102 2.19 4.93 -10.17
CA THR A 102 2.59 5.62 -11.40
C THR A 102 1.39 6.16 -12.16
N ALA A 103 0.32 5.36 -12.28
CA ALA A 103 -0.90 5.75 -12.97
C ALA A 103 -1.61 6.94 -12.28
N VAL A 104 -1.71 6.92 -10.95
CA VAL A 104 -2.37 7.98 -10.19
C VAL A 104 -1.56 9.28 -10.21
N THR A 105 -0.24 9.21 -9.97
CA THR A 105 0.63 10.39 -10.05
C THR A 105 0.66 10.98 -11.47
N ALA A 106 0.64 10.14 -12.51
CA ALA A 106 0.54 10.62 -13.89
C ALA A 106 -0.79 11.34 -14.16
N ALA A 107 -1.90 10.82 -13.64
CA ALA A 107 -3.21 11.46 -13.78
C ALA A 107 -3.27 12.81 -13.04
N ALA A 108 -2.70 12.91 -11.83
CA ALA A 108 -2.58 14.16 -11.08
C ALA A 108 -1.80 15.21 -11.88
N ARG A 109 -0.60 14.86 -12.35
CA ARG A 109 0.24 15.74 -13.17
C ARG A 109 -0.44 16.13 -14.49
N ASN A 110 -1.16 15.22 -15.13
CA ASN A 110 -1.90 15.53 -16.35
C ASN A 110 -3.00 16.58 -16.10
N LEU A 111 -3.69 16.51 -14.96
CA LEU A 111 -4.69 17.50 -14.59
C LEU A 111 -4.07 18.89 -14.39
N GLU A 112 -2.95 18.97 -13.67
CA GLU A 112 -2.21 20.23 -13.46
C GLU A 112 -1.75 20.84 -14.78
N VAL A 113 -1.21 20.01 -15.69
CA VAL A 113 -0.79 20.45 -17.03
C VAL A 113 -1.99 20.93 -17.87
N ARG A 114 -3.10 20.19 -17.87
CA ARG A 114 -4.32 20.55 -18.63
C ARG A 114 -5.01 21.81 -18.13
N THR A 115 -4.83 22.14 -16.85
CA THR A 115 -5.31 23.39 -16.24
C THR A 115 -4.28 24.51 -16.29
N SER A 116 -3.13 24.29 -16.96
CA SER A 116 -2.02 25.24 -17.04
C SER A 116 -1.54 25.72 -15.67
N GLY A 117 -1.57 24.84 -14.66
CA GLY A 117 -1.22 25.15 -13.28
C GLY A 117 -2.29 25.92 -12.50
N GLY A 118 -3.47 26.15 -13.08
CA GLY A 118 -4.60 26.80 -12.40
C GLY A 118 -5.22 25.97 -11.29
N VAL A 119 -4.92 24.67 -11.24
CA VAL A 119 -5.26 23.76 -10.15
C VAL A 119 -4.00 23.02 -9.70
N VAL A 120 -3.85 22.87 -8.39
CA VAL A 120 -2.82 22.01 -7.78
C VAL A 120 -3.50 20.81 -7.14
N VAL A 121 -2.92 19.62 -7.26
CA VAL A 121 -3.54 18.37 -6.83
C VAL A 121 -2.92 17.85 -5.54
N GLY A 122 -3.75 17.70 -4.49
CA GLY A 122 -3.41 16.96 -3.28
C GLY A 122 -3.66 15.47 -3.47
N ASP A 123 -2.62 14.71 -3.87
CA ASP A 123 -2.74 13.30 -4.26
C ASP A 123 -2.67 12.34 -3.06
N ASN A 124 -3.75 12.30 -2.26
CA ASN A 124 -3.85 11.40 -1.11
C ASN A 124 -3.79 9.92 -1.50
N LEU A 125 -4.34 9.57 -2.66
CA LEU A 125 -4.32 8.20 -3.18
C LEU A 125 -2.89 7.81 -3.58
N GLY A 126 -2.17 8.70 -4.26
CA GLY A 126 -0.74 8.53 -4.54
C GLY A 126 0.09 8.35 -3.28
N ALA A 127 -0.18 9.11 -2.21
CA ALA A 127 0.51 8.95 -0.93
C ALA A 127 0.27 7.56 -0.30
N ALA A 128 -0.98 7.08 -0.30
CA ALA A 128 -1.31 5.74 0.19
C ALA A 128 -0.66 4.63 -0.68
N LEU A 129 -0.67 4.81 -2.00
CA LEU A 129 -0.04 3.86 -2.94
C LEU A 129 1.49 3.87 -2.83
N ASP A 130 2.11 4.99 -2.46
CA ASP A 130 3.56 5.04 -2.19
C ASP A 130 3.93 4.19 -0.97
N ALA A 131 3.13 4.27 0.10
CA ALA A 131 3.30 3.41 1.28
C ALA A 131 3.14 1.93 0.90
N ALA A 132 2.05 1.58 0.21
CA ALA A 132 1.81 0.21 -0.26
C ALA A 132 2.92 -0.31 -1.18
N ARG A 133 3.47 0.55 -2.05
CA ARG A 133 4.63 0.23 -2.89
C ARG A 133 5.87 -0.10 -2.06
N LYS A 134 6.18 0.70 -1.03
CA LYS A 134 7.33 0.45 -0.14
C LYS A 134 7.15 -0.85 0.64
N ASP A 135 5.95 -1.09 1.15
CA ASP A 135 5.62 -2.32 1.87
C ASP A 135 5.76 -3.55 0.97
N ALA A 136 5.28 -3.47 -0.28
CA ALA A 136 5.42 -4.54 -1.26
C ALA A 136 6.90 -4.82 -1.59
N LEU A 137 7.72 -3.78 -1.79
CA LEU A 137 9.16 -3.92 -2.00
C LEU A 137 9.85 -4.55 -0.78
N TYR A 138 9.47 -4.13 0.41
CA TYR A 138 10.00 -4.69 1.65
C TYR A 138 9.65 -6.17 1.80
N ALA A 139 8.40 -6.55 1.50
CA ALA A 139 7.95 -7.94 1.49
C ALA A 139 8.71 -8.78 0.45
N GLN A 140 8.97 -8.25 -0.75
CA GLN A 140 9.77 -8.94 -1.77
C GLN A 140 11.22 -9.18 -1.31
N VAL A 141 11.82 -8.18 -0.67
CA VAL A 141 13.17 -8.29 -0.10
C VAL A 141 13.18 -9.35 1.00
N LEU A 142 12.23 -9.30 1.94
CA LEU A 142 12.10 -10.32 2.99
C LEU A 142 11.89 -11.73 2.41
N PHE A 143 11.04 -11.86 1.39
CA PHE A 143 10.80 -13.13 0.71
C PHE A 143 12.08 -13.68 0.08
N LEU A 144 12.89 -12.84 -0.57
CA LEU A 144 14.16 -13.26 -1.13
C LEU A 144 15.14 -13.69 -0.03
N PHE A 145 15.28 -12.90 1.03
CA PHE A 145 16.21 -13.18 2.13
C PHE A 145 15.80 -14.38 2.98
N LEU A 146 14.51 -14.65 3.13
CA LEU A 146 14.01 -15.79 3.91
C LEU A 146 13.89 -17.05 3.04
N GLY A 147 13.44 -16.89 1.79
CA GLY A 147 13.17 -17.99 0.86
C GLY A 147 14.44 -18.61 0.27
N VAL A 148 15.42 -17.80 -0.15
CA VAL A 148 16.63 -18.32 -0.82
C VAL A 148 17.45 -19.22 0.11
N PRO A 149 17.75 -18.84 1.37
CA PRO A 149 18.46 -19.75 2.28
C PRO A 149 17.68 -21.03 2.56
N GLY A 150 16.35 -20.95 2.68
CA GLY A 150 15.48 -22.12 2.84
C GLY A 150 15.59 -23.08 1.65
N ALA A 151 15.57 -22.55 0.42
CA ALA A 151 15.74 -23.35 -0.79
C ALA A 151 17.13 -24.00 -0.88
N VAL A 152 18.19 -23.27 -0.50
CA VAL A 152 19.56 -23.80 -0.43
C VAL A 152 19.65 -24.95 0.58
N LEU A 153 19.11 -24.77 1.79
CA LEU A 153 19.08 -25.81 2.81
C LEU A 153 18.31 -27.05 2.37
N ALA A 154 17.15 -26.87 1.72
CA ALA A 154 16.37 -27.97 1.17
C ALA A 154 17.15 -28.74 0.09
N ALA A 155 17.87 -28.03 -0.79
CA ALA A 155 18.73 -28.66 -1.81
C ALA A 155 19.89 -29.44 -1.18
N LEU A 156 20.57 -28.87 -0.18
CA LEU A 156 21.66 -29.54 0.55
C LEU A 156 21.17 -30.79 1.29
N LEU A 157 20.02 -30.70 1.96
CA LEU A 157 19.40 -31.85 2.63
C LEU A 157 19.04 -32.96 1.64
N THR A 158 18.44 -32.59 0.50
CA THR A 158 18.13 -33.54 -0.57
C THR A 158 19.39 -34.22 -1.10
N ALA A 159 20.48 -33.47 -1.30
CA ALA A 159 21.76 -34.01 -1.73
C ALA A 159 22.37 -34.96 -0.68
N ALA A 160 22.30 -34.62 0.60
CA ALA A 160 22.79 -35.46 1.69
C ALA A 160 22.01 -36.78 1.78
N VAL A 161 20.68 -36.73 1.70
CA VAL A 161 19.80 -37.92 1.71
C VAL A 161 20.04 -38.79 0.47
N ALA A 162 20.14 -38.19 -0.71
CA ALA A 162 20.47 -38.92 -1.93
C ALA A 162 21.86 -39.57 -1.86
N GLY A 163 22.83 -38.86 -1.29
CA GLY A 163 24.20 -39.32 -1.08
C GLY A 163 24.29 -40.50 -0.11
N ALA A 164 23.50 -40.51 0.97
CA ALA A 164 23.44 -41.64 1.91
C ALA A 164 23.01 -42.96 1.22
N GLY A 165 22.20 -42.89 0.16
CA GLY A 165 21.80 -44.04 -0.65
C GLY A 165 22.76 -44.41 -1.79
N ALA A 166 23.91 -43.73 -1.93
CA ALA A 166 24.78 -43.88 -3.09
C ALA A 166 25.36 -45.29 -3.22
N ASP A 167 25.75 -45.93 -2.12
CA ASP A 167 26.32 -47.29 -2.15
C ASP A 167 25.31 -48.33 -2.63
N ARG A 168 24.07 -48.25 -2.13
CA ARG A 168 22.94 -49.07 -2.58
C ARG A 168 22.71 -48.90 -4.09
N ARG A 169 22.62 -47.66 -4.57
CA ARG A 169 22.41 -47.37 -6.00
C ARG A 169 23.60 -47.84 -6.85
N ARG A 170 24.84 -47.71 -6.36
CA ARG A 170 26.04 -48.21 -7.06
C ARG A 170 26.00 -49.73 -7.25
N GLN A 171 25.54 -50.48 -6.24
CA GLN A 171 25.37 -51.94 -6.35
C GLN A 171 24.29 -52.31 -7.38
N GLU A 172 23.15 -51.64 -7.37
CA GLU A 172 22.06 -51.86 -8.33
C GLU A 172 22.50 -51.54 -9.77
N GLN A 173 23.24 -50.44 -9.96
CA GLN A 173 23.81 -50.07 -11.26
C GLN A 173 24.86 -51.08 -11.73
N ALA A 174 25.68 -51.62 -10.83
CA ALA A 174 26.66 -52.67 -11.17
C ALA A 174 25.96 -53.96 -11.63
N LEU A 175 24.86 -54.36 -10.99
CA LEU A 175 24.05 -55.51 -11.39
C LEU A 175 23.39 -55.31 -12.77
N LEU A 176 22.93 -54.10 -13.09
CA LEU A 176 22.39 -53.81 -14.42
C LEU A 176 23.47 -53.89 -15.51
N ARG A 177 24.69 -53.46 -15.20
CA ARG A 177 25.84 -53.55 -16.13
C ARG A 177 26.27 -54.99 -16.37
N THR A 178 26.32 -55.84 -15.34
CA THR A 178 26.64 -57.27 -15.52
C THR A 178 25.58 -58.03 -16.30
N ARG A 179 24.32 -57.57 -16.29
CA ARG A 179 23.23 -58.04 -17.16
C ARG A 179 23.27 -57.48 -18.59
N GLY A 180 24.30 -56.71 -18.94
CA GLY A 180 24.55 -56.25 -20.30
C GLY A 180 24.01 -54.86 -20.64
N LEU A 181 23.48 -54.08 -19.68
CA LEU A 181 23.08 -52.70 -19.97
C LEU A 181 24.33 -51.80 -20.16
N PRO A 182 24.39 -51.01 -21.25
CA PRO A 182 25.49 -50.09 -21.47
C PRO A 182 25.42 -48.91 -20.47
N PRO A 183 26.56 -48.31 -20.07
CA PRO A 183 26.62 -47.23 -19.08
C PRO A 183 25.71 -46.05 -19.39
N ARG A 184 25.56 -45.71 -20.68
CA ARG A 184 24.67 -44.62 -21.15
C ARG A 184 23.20 -44.88 -20.81
N ARG A 185 22.72 -46.12 -20.93
CA ARG A 185 21.33 -46.46 -20.57
C ARG A 185 21.10 -46.47 -19.07
N VAL A 186 22.10 -46.90 -18.29
CA VAL A 186 22.05 -46.85 -16.83
C VAL A 186 21.99 -45.40 -16.34
N ALA A 187 22.81 -44.52 -16.93
CA ALA A 187 22.76 -43.08 -16.64
C ALA A 187 21.41 -42.47 -17.03
N ALA A 188 20.87 -42.81 -18.20
CA ALA A 188 19.57 -42.33 -18.66
C ALA A 188 18.42 -42.76 -17.73
N LEU A 189 18.44 -43.99 -17.23
CA LEU A 189 17.44 -44.50 -16.28
C LEU A 189 17.54 -43.76 -14.94
N ALA A 190 18.76 -43.59 -14.42
CA ALA A 190 19.00 -42.86 -13.17
C ALA A 190 18.59 -41.38 -13.29
N SER A 191 18.85 -40.74 -14.44
CA SER A 191 18.38 -39.37 -14.69
C SER A 191 16.86 -39.29 -14.80
N ALA A 192 16.21 -40.29 -15.39
CA ALA A 192 14.76 -40.33 -15.50
C ALA A 192 14.10 -40.50 -14.12
N GLU A 193 14.63 -41.39 -13.28
CA GLU A 193 14.17 -41.54 -11.89
C GLU A 193 14.34 -40.23 -11.11
N ALA A 194 15.54 -39.62 -11.17
CA ALA A 194 15.80 -38.35 -10.49
C ALA A 194 14.88 -37.23 -10.98
N ALA A 195 14.60 -37.18 -12.29
CA ALA A 195 13.67 -36.22 -12.86
C ALA A 195 12.23 -36.46 -12.35
N VAL A 196 11.76 -37.71 -12.33
CA VAL A 196 10.43 -38.04 -11.79
C VAL A 196 10.34 -37.63 -10.33
N VAL A 197 11.30 -38.03 -9.49
CA VAL A 197 11.30 -37.66 -8.06
C VAL A 197 11.36 -36.14 -7.87
N GLY A 198 12.22 -35.45 -8.62
CA GLY A 198 12.38 -34.00 -8.53
C GLY A 198 11.13 -33.24 -8.98
N ILE A 199 10.51 -33.63 -10.09
CA ILE A 199 9.27 -33.00 -10.58
C ILE A 199 8.13 -33.26 -9.60
N THR A 200 7.96 -34.51 -9.15
CA THR A 200 6.86 -34.87 -8.24
C THR A 200 7.02 -34.15 -6.90
N GLY A 201 8.23 -34.14 -6.34
CA GLY A 201 8.55 -33.42 -5.11
C GLY A 201 8.37 -31.91 -5.25
N GLY A 202 8.79 -31.32 -6.37
CA GLY A 202 8.61 -29.90 -6.66
C GLY A 202 7.14 -29.50 -6.77
N LEU A 203 6.34 -30.29 -7.49
CA LEU A 203 4.89 -30.05 -7.61
C LEU A 203 4.18 -30.18 -6.26
N LEU A 204 4.53 -31.19 -5.46
CA LEU A 204 4.00 -31.32 -4.09
C LEU A 204 4.42 -30.14 -3.21
N GLY A 205 5.67 -29.70 -3.29
CA GLY A 205 6.18 -28.54 -2.55
C GLY A 205 5.40 -27.27 -2.89
N ILE A 206 5.17 -27.01 -4.18
CA ILE A 206 4.37 -25.86 -4.64
C ILE A 206 2.92 -25.97 -4.15
N ALA A 207 2.31 -27.16 -4.23
CA ALA A 207 0.94 -27.38 -3.76
C ALA A 207 0.80 -27.13 -2.25
N ILE A 208 1.75 -27.64 -1.45
CA ILE A 208 1.78 -27.42 0.01
C ILE A 208 1.97 -25.94 0.32
N ALA A 209 2.91 -25.26 -0.36
CA ALA A 209 3.15 -23.83 -0.18
C ALA A 209 1.89 -23.00 -0.51
N ALA A 210 1.18 -23.35 -1.57
CA ALA A 210 -0.05 -22.66 -1.96
C ALA A 210 -1.20 -22.84 -0.97
N VAL A 211 -1.28 -24.00 -0.29
CA VAL A 211 -2.27 -24.24 0.77
C VAL A 211 -1.89 -23.55 2.07
N ALA A 212 -0.61 -23.59 2.45
CA ALA A 212 -0.11 -22.96 3.67
C ALA A 212 -0.07 -21.42 3.61
N GLY A 213 0.02 -20.85 2.41
CA GLY A 213 0.04 -19.41 2.18
C GLY A 213 -1.33 -18.75 1.99
N ARG A 214 -2.43 -19.50 2.13
CA ARG A 214 -3.80 -18.96 2.22
C ARG A 214 -4.15 -18.62 3.66
#